data_AF-A0A4U6WBY7-F1
#
_entry.id   AF-A0A4U6WBY7-F1
#
_cell.length_a   1.000
_cell.length_b   1.000
_cell.length_c   1.000
_cell.angle_alpha   90.00
_cell.angle_beta   90.00
_cell.angle_gamma   90.00
#
_symmetry.space_group_name_H-M   'P 1'
#
loop_
_entity.id
_entity.type
_entity.pdbx_description
1 polymer ?
#
loop_
_entity_poly.entity_id
_entity_poly.type
_entity_poly.pdbx_seq_one_letter_code
_entity_poly.pdbx_strand_id
1 'polypeptide(L)'
;METGCELSKTVATFIVHKIMLDEVGLHHICATPEYFFQAASVLANMVIALAEQPSTRLLKHVICCYLRLTDDPRACTALRTHLPEALRNGTFDSCLRDDPAARHFLQQLLDNLAGHAGGAPHPSAGPVAGGGRHGGPSQAGPSRKR
;
A
#
# COMPACT_ATOMS: atom_id res chain seq x y z
N MET A 1 38.09 -2.40 -12.66
CA MET A 1 37.01 -2.52 -11.67
C MET A 1 35.69 -2.57 -12.43
N GLU A 2 35.01 -3.72 -12.36
CA GLU A 2 33.55 -3.91 -12.41
C GLU A 2 32.68 -3.29 -13.54
N THR A 3 33.13 -3.28 -14.80
CA THR A 3 32.22 -3.06 -15.95
C THR A 3 31.43 -4.33 -16.29
N GLY A 4 30.79 -4.89 -15.27
CA GLY A 4 29.96 -6.09 -15.32
C GLY A 4 28.58 -5.78 -14.78
N CYS A 5 27.75 -5.24 -15.67
CA CYS A 5 26.30 -5.36 -15.64
C CYS A 5 25.54 -4.70 -14.46
N GLU A 6 25.37 -3.38 -14.48
CA GLU A 6 24.31 -2.72 -13.69
C GLU A 6 22.95 -3.39 -13.95
N LEU A 7 22.63 -3.69 -15.22
CA LEU A 7 21.45 -4.47 -15.62
C LEU A 7 21.43 -5.90 -15.05
N SER A 8 22.56 -6.60 -14.91
CA SER A 8 22.59 -7.97 -14.34
C SER A 8 22.56 -7.96 -12.81
N LYS A 9 23.06 -6.89 -12.15
CA LYS A 9 22.83 -6.67 -10.71
C LYS A 9 21.36 -6.36 -10.45
N THR A 10 20.75 -5.46 -11.23
CA THR A 10 19.32 -5.14 -11.08
C THR A 10 18.43 -6.33 -11.42
N VAL A 11 18.70 -7.08 -12.50
CA VAL A 11 17.95 -8.27 -12.89
C VAL A 11 18.20 -9.45 -11.94
N ALA A 12 19.42 -9.66 -11.43
CA ALA A 12 19.69 -10.68 -10.41
C ALA A 12 18.99 -10.35 -9.08
N THR A 13 18.97 -9.09 -8.65
CA THR A 13 18.14 -8.65 -7.51
C THR A 13 16.65 -8.73 -7.82
N PHE A 14 16.21 -8.49 -9.05
CA PHE A 14 14.83 -8.69 -9.49
C PHE A 14 14.44 -10.18 -9.46
N ILE A 15 15.34 -11.10 -9.79
CA ILE A 15 15.14 -12.56 -9.73
C ILE A 15 15.09 -13.02 -8.26
N VAL A 16 15.92 -12.47 -7.37
CA VAL A 16 15.86 -12.71 -5.92
C VAL A 16 14.59 -12.09 -5.30
N HIS A 17 14.17 -10.90 -5.75
CA HIS A 17 12.88 -10.30 -5.40
C HIS A 17 11.71 -11.16 -5.89
N LYS A 18 11.78 -11.72 -7.09
CA LYS A 18 10.73 -12.57 -7.66
C LYS A 18 10.58 -13.93 -6.95
N ILE A 19 11.64 -14.41 -6.29
CA ILE A 19 11.59 -15.55 -5.35
C ILE A 19 11.04 -15.12 -3.99
N MET A 20 11.35 -13.91 -3.52
CA MET A 20 10.83 -13.33 -2.26
C MET A 20 9.36 -12.84 -2.33
N LEU A 21 8.85 -12.55 -3.53
CA LEU A 21 7.46 -12.11 -3.81
C LEU A 21 6.48 -13.28 -3.95
N ASP A 22 6.94 -14.52 -3.77
CA ASP A 22 6.06 -15.65 -3.51
C ASP A 22 5.38 -15.45 -2.15
N GLU A 23 4.11 -15.84 -2.04
CA GLU A 23 3.27 -15.64 -0.85
C GLU A 23 3.90 -16.24 0.41
N VAL A 24 4.71 -17.28 0.26
CA VAL A 24 5.52 -17.90 1.32
C VAL A 24 6.73 -17.04 1.70
N GLY A 25 7.39 -16.41 0.72
CA GLY A 25 8.56 -15.54 0.92
C GLY A 25 8.23 -14.25 1.67
N LEU A 26 7.10 -13.62 1.33
CA LEU A 26 6.65 -12.38 1.98
C LEU A 26 6.36 -12.60 3.48
N HIS A 27 5.70 -13.71 3.83
CA HIS A 27 5.42 -14.06 5.23
C HIS A 27 6.72 -14.28 6.01
N HIS A 28 7.74 -14.86 5.38
CA HIS A 28 9.06 -15.08 5.98
C HIS A 28 9.84 -13.77 6.18
N ILE A 29 9.74 -12.81 5.24
CA ILE A 29 10.36 -11.48 5.37
C ILE A 29 9.71 -10.69 6.51
N CYS A 30 8.38 -10.67 6.59
CA CYS A 30 7.67 -9.95 7.65
C CYS A 30 7.66 -10.69 9.00
N ALA A 31 8.11 -11.96 9.05
CA ALA A 31 8.25 -12.70 10.30
C ALA A 31 9.31 -12.08 11.23
N THR A 32 10.34 -11.47 10.65
CA THR A 32 11.49 -10.96 11.39
C THR A 32 11.89 -9.56 10.90
N PRO A 33 12.08 -8.58 11.80
CA PRO A 33 12.34 -7.19 11.42
C PRO A 33 13.62 -7.03 10.59
N GLU A 34 14.61 -7.90 10.81
CA GLU A 34 15.91 -7.84 10.14
C GLU A 34 15.80 -8.04 8.62
N TYR A 35 14.98 -9.01 8.17
CA TYR A 35 14.72 -9.23 6.75
C TYR A 35 13.89 -8.11 6.13
N PHE A 36 12.95 -7.54 6.90
CA PHE A 36 12.20 -6.36 6.45
C PHE A 36 13.14 -5.18 6.16
N PHE A 37 14.06 -4.86 7.07
CA PHE A 37 15.01 -3.76 6.88
C PHE A 37 15.93 -4.00 5.68
N GLN A 38 16.37 -5.25 5.48
CA GLN A 38 17.17 -5.62 4.33
C GLN A 38 16.40 -5.40 3.01
N ALA A 39 15.14 -5.86 2.95
CA ALA A 39 14.28 -5.66 1.78
C ALA A 39 13.98 -4.17 1.53
N ALA A 40 13.63 -3.42 2.59
CA ALA A 40 13.36 -1.99 2.49
C ALA A 40 14.58 -1.19 2.00
N SER A 41 15.79 -1.55 2.46
CA SER A 41 17.04 -0.93 2.03
C SER A 41 17.35 -1.21 0.56
N VAL A 42 17.15 -2.45 0.10
CA VAL A 42 17.31 -2.80 -1.32
C VAL A 42 16.32 -2.02 -2.19
N LEU A 43 15.05 -1.95 -1.79
CA LEU A 43 14.05 -1.15 -2.51
C LEU A 43 14.42 0.34 -2.54
N ALA A 44 14.92 0.90 -1.44
CA ALA A 44 15.37 2.28 -1.40
C ALA A 44 16.53 2.55 -2.37
N ASN A 45 17.52 1.65 -2.44
CA ASN A 45 18.61 1.74 -3.42
C ASN A 45 18.10 1.66 -4.86
N MET A 46 17.08 0.82 -5.13
CA MET A 46 16.45 0.78 -6.45
C MET A 46 15.75 2.10 -6.79
N VAL A 47 15.10 2.74 -5.82
CA VAL A 47 14.47 4.06 -6.02
C VAL A 47 15.52 5.13 -6.33
N ILE A 48 16.66 5.12 -5.65
CA ILE A 48 17.77 6.05 -5.92
C ILE A 48 18.29 5.85 -7.36
N ALA A 49 18.55 4.60 -7.75
CA ALA A 49 18.99 4.28 -9.10
C ALA A 49 17.96 4.69 -10.17
N LEU A 50 16.67 4.55 -9.87
CA LEU A 50 15.58 5.00 -10.76
C LEU A 50 15.52 6.53 -10.88
N ALA A 51 15.96 7.29 -9.87
CA ALA A 51 16.00 8.74 -9.95
C ALA A 51 17.08 9.21 -10.93
N GLU A 52 18.19 8.48 -11.04
CA GLU A 52 19.24 8.74 -12.02
C GLU A 52 18.86 8.22 -13.41
N GLN A 53 18.28 7.02 -13.49
CA GLN A 53 17.87 6.37 -14.72
C GLN A 53 16.39 5.96 -14.67
N PRO A 54 15.49 6.87 -15.08
CA PRO A 54 14.04 6.64 -14.97
C PRO A 54 13.58 5.46 -15.83
N SER A 55 12.90 4.50 -15.20
CA SER A 55 12.33 3.32 -15.86
C SER A 55 10.92 3.04 -15.37
N THR A 56 9.91 3.29 -16.21
CA THR A 56 8.47 3.13 -15.88
C THR A 56 8.12 1.71 -15.43
N ARG A 57 8.64 0.69 -16.14
CA ARG A 57 8.37 -0.72 -15.84
C ARG A 57 8.91 -1.16 -14.48
N LEU A 58 10.15 -0.74 -14.17
CA LEU A 58 10.80 -1.04 -12.89
C LEU A 58 10.15 -0.27 -11.74
N LEU A 59 9.87 1.01 -11.94
CA LEU A 59 9.19 1.86 -10.97
C LEU A 59 7.85 1.24 -10.54
N LYS A 60 7.03 0.79 -11.50
CA LYS A 60 5.76 0.12 -11.18
C LYS A 60 5.97 -1.10 -10.27
N HIS A 61 6.99 -1.90 -10.55
CA HIS A 61 7.27 -3.08 -9.74
C HIS A 61 7.71 -2.72 -8.33
N VAL A 62 8.60 -1.73 -8.18
CA VAL A 62 9.06 -1.23 -6.88
C VAL A 62 7.88 -0.69 -6.05
N ILE A 63 6.98 0.07 -6.66
CA ILE A 63 5.77 0.57 -5.99
C ILE A 63 4.88 -0.60 -5.54
N CYS A 64 4.68 -1.62 -6.37
CA CYS A 64 3.93 -2.82 -5.98
C CYS A 64 4.58 -3.58 -4.82
N CYS A 65 5.91 -3.67 -4.76
CA CYS A 65 6.61 -4.28 -3.63
C CYS A 65 6.32 -3.53 -2.33
N TYR A 66 6.41 -2.20 -2.35
CA TYR A 66 6.09 -1.37 -1.19
C TYR A 66 4.64 -1.53 -0.76
N LEU A 67 3.70 -1.57 -1.72
CA LEU A 67 2.28 -1.79 -1.44
C LEU A 67 2.05 -3.14 -0.73
N ARG A 68 2.75 -4.20 -1.18
CA ARG A 68 2.66 -5.52 -0.56
C ARG A 68 3.24 -5.54 0.86
N LEU A 69 4.30 -4.77 1.12
CA LEU A 69 4.83 -4.59 2.47
C LEU A 69 3.83 -3.88 3.41
N THR A 70 2.94 -3.03 2.87
CA THR A 70 1.89 -2.39 3.69
C THR A 70 0.75 -3.32 4.11
N ASP A 71 0.70 -4.56 3.59
CA ASP A 71 -0.26 -5.58 4.01
C ASP A 71 0.02 -6.05 5.45
N ASP A 72 1.30 -6.04 5.88
CA ASP A 72 1.67 -6.26 7.28
C ASP A 72 1.66 -4.92 8.05
N PRO A 73 0.93 -4.82 9.18
CA PRO A 73 0.79 -3.59 9.95
C PRO A 73 2.10 -3.10 10.60
N ARG A 74 3.00 -4.03 10.93
CA ARG A 74 4.31 -3.72 11.54
C ARG A 74 5.23 -3.13 10.48
N ALA A 75 5.28 -3.77 9.32
CA ALA A 75 6.01 -3.29 8.15
C ALA A 75 5.49 -1.92 7.69
N CYS A 76 4.16 -1.73 7.62
CA CYS A 76 3.52 -0.45 7.30
C CYS A 76 4.00 0.68 8.22
N THR A 77 4.05 0.44 9.53
CA THR A 77 4.51 1.43 10.51
C THR A 77 5.97 1.82 10.30
N ALA A 78 6.85 0.85 10.06
CA ALA A 78 8.26 1.12 9.77
C ALA A 78 8.43 1.81 8.40
N LEU A 79 7.62 1.47 7.40
CA LEU A 79 7.70 2.08 6.08
C LEU A 79 7.41 3.58 6.12
N ARG A 80 6.57 4.05 7.05
CA ARG A 80 6.27 5.49 7.20
C ARG A 80 7.51 6.35 7.42
N THR A 81 8.48 5.83 8.17
CA THR A 81 9.75 6.51 8.48
C THR A 81 10.85 6.18 7.48
N HIS A 82 10.78 5.03 6.81
CA HIS A 82 11.83 4.54 5.90
C HIS A 82 11.48 4.67 4.40
N LEU A 83 10.35 5.29 4.04
CA LEU A 83 9.97 5.53 2.65
C LEU A 83 10.92 6.55 2.00
N PRO A 84 11.53 6.26 0.85
CA PRO A 84 12.41 7.20 0.16
C PRO A 84 11.65 8.45 -0.30
N GLU A 85 12.23 9.62 -0.06
CA GLU A 85 11.61 10.92 -0.35
C GLU A 85 11.30 11.11 -1.83
N ALA A 86 12.04 10.47 -2.74
CA ALA A 86 11.81 10.48 -4.18
C ALA A 86 10.41 9.96 -4.58
N LEU A 87 9.82 9.06 -3.78
CA LEU A 87 8.45 8.59 -3.98
C LEU A 87 7.40 9.58 -3.47
N ARG A 88 7.76 10.50 -2.56
CA ARG A 88 6.86 11.52 -1.98
C ARG A 88 6.90 12.86 -2.71
N ASN A 89 8.09 13.29 -3.14
CA ASN A 89 8.31 14.62 -3.70
C ASN A 89 7.91 14.74 -5.19
N GLY A 90 7.41 13.67 -5.80
CA GLY A 90 7.01 13.66 -7.21
C GLY A 90 8.17 13.53 -8.21
N THR A 91 9.36 13.09 -7.80
CA THR A 91 10.52 12.86 -8.70
C THR A 91 10.15 12.01 -9.92
N PHE A 92 9.22 11.06 -9.74
CA PHE A 92 8.78 10.15 -10.79
C PHE A 92 7.50 10.57 -11.52
N ASP A 93 6.96 11.78 -11.33
CA ASP A 93 5.69 12.18 -11.96
C ASP A 93 5.72 12.03 -13.49
N SER A 94 6.87 12.34 -14.13
CA SER A 94 7.11 12.11 -15.56
C SER A 94 6.92 10.65 -15.99
N CYS A 95 7.39 9.69 -15.18
CA CYS A 95 7.20 8.26 -15.41
C CYS A 95 5.75 7.82 -15.12
N LEU A 96 5.14 8.38 -14.07
CA LEU A 96 3.78 8.05 -13.65
C LEU A 96 2.71 8.64 -14.58
N ARG A 97 3.04 9.67 -15.36
CA ARG A 97 2.16 10.26 -16.37
C ARG A 97 1.84 9.27 -17.50
N ASP A 98 2.79 8.42 -17.85
CA ASP A 98 2.67 7.43 -18.92
C ASP A 98 2.02 6.11 -18.44
N ASP A 99 2.10 5.82 -17.14
CA ASP A 99 1.52 4.61 -16.52
C ASP A 99 0.51 4.98 -15.41
N PRO A 100 -0.79 5.14 -15.74
CA PRO A 100 -1.81 5.53 -14.76
C PRO A 100 -2.03 4.46 -13.68
N ALA A 101 -1.69 3.20 -13.95
CA ALA A 101 -1.77 2.13 -12.95
C ALA A 101 -0.71 2.29 -11.86
N ALA A 102 0.54 2.59 -12.23
CA ALA A 102 1.62 2.90 -11.30
C ALA A 102 1.29 4.13 -10.45
N ARG A 103 0.67 5.14 -11.06
CA ARG A 103 0.15 6.31 -10.34
C ARG A 103 -0.88 5.91 -9.29
N HIS A 104 -1.85 5.06 -9.66
CA HIS A 104 -2.86 4.56 -8.73
C HIS A 104 -2.23 3.76 -7.58
N PHE A 105 -1.27 2.87 -7.86
CA PHE A 105 -0.58 2.10 -6.81
C PHE A 105 0.21 2.99 -5.86
N LEU A 106 0.87 4.05 -6.35
CA LEU A 106 1.56 5.00 -5.49
C LEU A 106 0.58 5.74 -4.57
N GLN A 107 -0.56 6.17 -5.11
CA GLN A 107 -1.61 6.80 -4.30
C GLN A 107 -2.12 5.84 -3.22
N GLN A 108 -2.40 4.59 -3.57
CA GLN A 108 -2.85 3.57 -2.60
C GLN A 108 -1.79 3.27 -1.54
N LEU A 109 -0.49 3.26 -1.91
CA LEU A 109 0.60 3.12 -0.96
C LEU A 109 0.60 4.28 0.05
N LEU A 110 0.52 5.51 -0.43
CA LEU A 110 0.50 6.69 0.43
C LEU A 110 -0.75 6.72 1.32
N ASP A 111 -1.91 6.29 0.80
CA ASP A 111 -3.15 6.16 1.56
C ASP A 111 -3.05 5.09 2.64
N ASN A 112 -2.52 3.90 2.35
CA ASN A 112 -2.27 2.86 3.37
C ASN A 112 -1.34 3.38 4.48
N LEU A 113 -0.30 4.12 4.09
CA LEU A 113 0.62 4.78 5.02
C LEU A 113 -0.01 5.99 5.73
N ALA A 114 -1.15 6.53 5.30
CA ALA A 114 -1.89 7.55 6.02
C ALA A 114 -2.96 6.92 6.94
N GLY A 115 -3.75 5.99 6.42
CA GLY A 115 -4.90 5.34 7.05
C GLY A 115 -4.55 4.34 8.14
N HIS A 116 -3.40 3.68 8.12
CA HIS A 116 -2.99 2.80 9.22
C HIS A 116 -2.63 3.55 10.52
N ALA A 117 -2.90 4.86 10.60
CA ALA A 117 -2.74 5.68 11.80
C ALA A 117 -4.02 5.70 12.66
N GLY A 118 -5.09 5.07 12.20
CA GLY A 118 -6.31 4.94 12.98
C GLY A 118 -7.36 4.09 12.29
N GLY A 119 -7.63 2.92 12.87
CA GLY A 119 -8.97 2.34 13.02
C GLY A 119 -9.95 2.31 11.83
N ALA A 120 -10.33 1.08 11.50
CA ALA A 120 -11.64 0.64 11.01
C ALA A 120 -11.95 0.80 9.49
N PRO A 121 -12.50 -0.26 8.86
CA PRO A 121 -13.10 -0.17 7.54
C PRO A 121 -14.42 0.59 7.63
N HIS A 122 -14.51 1.69 6.91
CA HIS A 122 -15.77 2.35 6.56
C HIS A 122 -16.20 1.95 5.14
N PRO A 123 -17.24 1.11 4.97
CA PRO A 123 -18.05 1.14 3.78
C PRO A 123 -19.22 2.09 3.98
N SER A 124 -19.28 3.07 3.09
CA SER A 124 -20.34 4.05 2.85
C SER A 124 -21.75 3.45 2.78
N ALA A 125 -22.74 4.14 3.39
CA ALA A 125 -24.13 4.13 2.92
C ALA A 125 -24.83 5.41 3.42
N GLY A 126 -25.40 6.17 2.47
CA GLY A 126 -25.77 7.58 2.60
C GLY A 126 -26.96 7.93 3.51
N PRO A 127 -27.29 9.23 3.61
CA PRO A 127 -28.38 9.70 4.45
C PRO A 127 -29.72 9.49 3.72
N VAL A 128 -30.60 8.64 4.26
CA VAL A 128 -32.01 8.64 3.86
C VAL A 128 -32.77 9.63 4.76
N ALA A 129 -32.85 10.86 4.30
CA ALA A 129 -33.71 11.89 4.87
C ALA A 129 -35.09 11.85 4.20
N GLY A 130 -36.15 11.73 5.02
CA GLY A 130 -37.37 12.50 4.82
C GLY A 130 -38.64 11.78 4.32
N GLY A 131 -39.57 11.55 5.26
CA GLY A 131 -40.88 12.23 5.21
C GLY A 131 -42.14 11.44 4.81
N GLY A 132 -43.17 11.53 5.66
CA GLY A 132 -44.59 11.28 5.30
C GLY A 132 -45.27 10.17 6.12
N ARG A 133 -45.69 10.43 7.36
CA ARG A 133 -47.04 10.86 7.80
C ARG A 133 -48.18 9.84 7.58
N HIS A 134 -49.01 9.79 8.64
CA HIS A 134 -50.43 9.41 8.71
C HIS A 134 -50.83 7.98 9.06
N GLY A 135 -51.58 7.88 10.17
CA GLY A 135 -52.74 6.99 10.28
C GLY A 135 -52.68 5.99 11.43
N GLY A 136 -53.23 6.34 12.59
CA GLY A 136 -53.74 5.33 13.54
C GLY A 136 -54.87 4.50 12.91
N PRO A 137 -55.45 3.48 13.60
CA PRO A 137 -56.07 3.74 14.90
C PRO A 137 -56.06 2.56 15.90
N SER A 138 -56.48 2.88 17.13
CA SER A 138 -57.40 2.11 18.00
C SER A 138 -57.04 0.67 18.47
N GLN A 139 -57.03 0.57 19.81
CA GLN A 139 -57.83 -0.34 20.65
C GLN A 139 -57.09 -1.39 21.53
N ALA A 140 -57.79 -1.72 22.63
CA ALA A 140 -57.51 -2.67 23.73
C ALA A 140 -56.50 -2.16 24.78
N GLY A 141 -56.83 -1.89 26.04
CA GLY A 141 -57.88 -2.44 26.92
C GLY A 141 -57.17 -2.98 28.18
N PRO A 142 -57.50 -2.55 29.42
CA PRO A 142 -56.69 -2.90 30.59
C PRO A 142 -57.20 -4.19 31.26
N SER A 143 -56.32 -5.16 31.48
CA SER A 143 -56.62 -6.35 32.30
C SER A 143 -55.51 -6.66 33.29
N ARG A 144 -55.71 -6.09 34.48
CA ARG A 144 -55.56 -6.70 35.83
C ARG A 144 -54.35 -7.59 36.15
N LYS A 145 -53.56 -7.05 37.08
CA LYS A 145 -52.95 -7.70 38.27
C LYS A 145 -53.47 -9.10 38.61
N ARG A 146 -52.53 -10.04 38.77
CA ARG A 146 -52.39 -10.81 40.03
C ARG A 146 -50.97 -11.34 40.16
#